data_AF-A0A0K0FJS7-F1
#
_entry.id   AF-A0A0K0FJS7-F1
#
_cell.length_a   1.000
_cell.length_b   1.000
_cell.length_c   1.000
_cell.angle_alpha   90.00
_cell.angle_beta   90.00
_cell.angle_gamma   90.00
#
_symmetry.space_group_name_H-M   'P 1'
#
loop_
_entity.id
_entity.type
_entity.pdbx_description
1 polymer ?
#
loop_
_entity_poly.entity_id
_entity_poly.type
_entity_poly.pdbx_seq_one_letter_code
_entity_poly.pdbx_strand_id
1 'polypeptide(L)'
;MSHKTAVNWCNFIREICVNSMKHLTAQKIGGPGRIVKIDESLFSRRKNHCDRILPPVWIFGGTLTSVILERIEVGSTIYSDCWRSYKASELEAQGFEHFRVNHKNNFVDPESEAHTQTVERMWGSAKWRNKKQRGTHRTMLDSYLVEFIWRKNNR
;
A
#
# COMPACT_ATOMS: atom_id res chain seq x y z
N MET A 1 1.49 18.77 -29.56
CA MET A 1 2.15 17.53 -29.07
C MET A 1 1.24 16.35 -29.37
N SER A 2 1.71 15.30 -30.07
CA SER A 2 0.82 14.18 -30.42
C SER A 2 0.45 13.35 -29.19
N HIS A 3 -0.73 12.71 -29.18
CA HIS A 3 -1.16 11.82 -28.10
C HIS A 3 -0.11 10.72 -27.84
N LYS A 4 0.46 10.15 -28.90
CA LYS A 4 1.52 9.13 -28.82
C LYS A 4 2.77 9.67 -28.14
N THR A 5 3.18 10.89 -28.48
CA THR A 5 4.34 11.56 -27.84
C THR A 5 4.09 11.80 -26.36
N ALA A 6 2.89 12.23 -25.97
CA ALA A 6 2.54 12.46 -24.57
C ALA A 6 2.55 11.17 -23.74
N VAL A 7 1.99 10.09 -24.28
CA VAL A 7 2.00 8.76 -23.63
C VAL A 7 3.42 8.24 -23.44
N ASN A 8 4.28 8.36 -24.45
CA ASN A 8 5.67 7.93 -24.36
C ASN A 8 6.43 8.69 -23.27
N TRP A 9 6.25 10.01 -23.20
CA TRP A 9 6.83 10.83 -22.13
C TRP A 9 6.36 10.42 -20.75
N CYS A 10 5.06 10.14 -20.58
CA CYS A 10 4.54 9.63 -19.30
C CYS A 10 5.16 8.28 -18.93
N ASN A 11 5.36 7.37 -19.89
CA ASN A 11 6.00 6.08 -19.62
C ASN A 11 7.46 6.26 -19.21
N PHE A 12 8.21 7.11 -19.91
CA PHE A 12 9.60 7.42 -19.58
C PHE A 12 9.75 7.99 -18.16
N ILE A 13 8.89 8.93 -17.77
CA ILE A 13 8.90 9.47 -16.40
C ILE A 13 8.64 8.37 -15.36
N ARG A 14 7.72 7.44 -15.64
CA ARG A 14 7.46 6.31 -14.72
C ARG A 14 8.66 5.39 -14.60
N GLU A 15 9.37 5.11 -15.69
CA GLU A 15 10.60 4.33 -15.63
C GLU A 15 11.66 5.01 -14.75
N ILE A 16 11.81 6.33 -14.85
CA ILE A 16 12.67 7.10 -13.95
C ILE A 16 12.21 6.93 -12.50
N CYS A 17 10.92 7.12 -12.20
CA CYS A 17 10.40 6.93 -10.84
C CYS A 17 10.69 5.51 -10.31
N VAL A 18 10.47 4.48 -11.14
CA VAL A 18 10.76 3.09 -10.78
C VAL A 18 12.25 2.91 -10.48
N ASN A 19 13.12 3.43 -11.33
CA ASN A 19 14.56 3.33 -11.13
C ASN A 19 15.03 4.07 -9.87
N SER A 20 14.53 5.28 -9.62
CA SER A 20 14.88 6.06 -8.42
C SER A 20 14.40 5.39 -7.13
N MET A 21 13.26 4.69 -7.17
CA MET A 21 12.70 4.03 -6.00
C MET A 21 13.35 2.68 -5.69
N LYS A 22 14.16 2.09 -6.59
CA LYS A 22 14.82 0.79 -6.37
C LYS A 22 15.63 0.75 -5.07
N HIS A 23 16.39 1.81 -4.79
CA HIS A 23 17.20 1.90 -3.56
C HIS A 23 16.34 2.04 -2.30
N LEU A 24 15.24 2.80 -2.38
CA LEU A 24 14.31 2.97 -1.26
C LEU A 24 13.55 1.68 -0.96
N THR A 25 13.22 0.88 -1.98
CA THR A 25 12.56 -0.42 -1.80
C THR A 25 13.50 -1.53 -1.32
N ALA A 26 14.82 -1.30 -1.37
CA ALA A 26 15.83 -2.26 -0.93
C ALA A 26 16.11 -2.18 0.58
N GLN A 27 15.77 -1.08 1.23
CA GLN A 27 15.90 -0.93 2.68
C GLN A 27 14.64 -1.45 3.38
N LYS A 28 14.83 -2.08 4.55
CA LYS A 28 13.71 -2.44 5.41
C LYS A 28 13.07 -1.18 5.98
N ILE A 29 11.75 -1.25 6.19
CA ILE A 29 10.94 -0.18 6.76
C ILE A 29 10.81 -0.43 8.26
N GLY A 30 10.83 0.63 9.07
CA GLY A 30 10.60 0.54 10.51
C GLY A 30 11.91 0.56 11.32
N GLY A 31 11.98 -0.32 12.31
CA GLY A 31 13.07 -0.45 13.27
C GLY A 31 12.57 -0.40 14.72
N PRO A 32 13.41 -0.73 15.71
CA PRO A 32 13.06 -0.63 17.12
C PRO A 32 12.47 0.73 17.49
N GLY A 33 11.31 0.73 18.14
CA GLY A 33 10.57 1.94 18.51
C GLY A 33 9.88 2.68 17.34
N ARG A 34 9.81 2.07 16.15
CA ARG A 34 9.06 2.60 15.00
C ARG A 34 7.78 1.80 14.78
N ILE A 35 6.71 2.53 14.48
CA ILE A 35 5.40 1.96 14.13
C ILE A 35 5.30 1.83 12.60
N VAL A 36 5.01 0.62 12.14
CA VAL A 36 4.73 0.32 10.73
C VAL A 36 3.26 -0.05 10.58
N LYS A 37 2.52 0.74 9.79
CA LYS A 37 1.09 0.52 9.55
C LYS A 37 0.90 -0.24 8.23
N ILE A 38 0.17 -1.35 8.27
CA ILE A 38 -0.10 -2.22 7.13
C ILE A 38 -1.60 -2.29 6.89
N ASP A 39 -2.01 -2.25 5.62
CA ASP A 39 -3.42 -2.31 5.22
C ASP A 39 -3.53 -2.87 3.80
N GLU A 40 -4.54 -3.72 3.56
CA GLU A 40 -4.85 -4.18 2.21
C GLU A 40 -5.52 -3.09 1.40
N SER A 41 -5.23 -3.09 0.09
CA SER A 41 -6.05 -2.35 -0.84
C SER A 41 -6.48 -3.18 -2.03
N LEU A 42 -7.79 -3.17 -2.25
CA LEU A 42 -8.40 -3.57 -3.49
C LEU A 42 -8.42 -2.37 -4.46
N PHE A 43 -7.73 -2.52 -5.59
CA PHE A 43 -7.92 -1.65 -6.75
C PHE A 43 -9.04 -2.22 -7.63
N SER A 44 -9.88 -1.33 -8.15
CA SER A 44 -11.10 -1.61 -8.95
C SER A 44 -12.22 -2.39 -8.23
N ARG A 45 -12.90 -1.71 -7.29
CA ARG A 45 -14.26 -2.06 -6.87
C ARG A 45 -15.24 -1.02 -7.42
N ARG A 46 -16.40 -1.45 -7.95
CA ARG A 46 -17.46 -0.53 -8.42
C ARG A 46 -17.82 0.45 -7.30
N LYS A 47 -18.01 1.73 -7.62
CA LYS A 47 -18.79 2.63 -6.78
C LYS A 47 -20.12 2.87 -7.49
N ASN A 48 -21.23 2.49 -6.86
CA ASN A 48 -22.62 2.73 -7.31
C ASN A 48 -23.13 1.97 -8.54
N HIS A 49 -22.72 0.71 -8.78
CA HIS A 49 -23.15 -0.11 -9.95
C HIS A 49 -22.91 0.50 -11.36
N CYS A 50 -22.51 1.76 -11.45
CA CYS A 50 -22.27 2.53 -12.66
C CYS A 50 -20.77 2.85 -12.73
N ASP A 51 -20.04 2.13 -13.57
CA ASP A 51 -18.68 2.45 -14.08
C ASP A 51 -18.16 1.21 -14.86
N ARG A 52 -17.09 1.38 -15.65
CA ARG A 52 -16.44 0.31 -16.44
C ARG A 52 -15.98 -0.84 -15.54
N ILE A 53 -16.32 -2.08 -15.91
CA ILE A 53 -15.87 -3.29 -15.21
C ILE A 53 -14.38 -3.52 -15.54
N LEU A 54 -13.52 -3.31 -14.55
CA LEU A 54 -12.14 -3.80 -14.57
C LEU A 54 -12.03 -4.96 -13.57
N PRO A 55 -11.29 -6.03 -13.88
CA PRO A 55 -11.13 -7.16 -12.97
C PRO A 55 -10.47 -6.68 -11.66
N PRO A 56 -10.97 -7.11 -10.49
CA PRO A 56 -10.42 -6.72 -9.19
C PRO A 56 -8.95 -7.13 -9.08
N VAL A 57 -8.10 -6.23 -8.56
CA VAL A 57 -6.68 -6.50 -8.32
C VAL A 57 -6.39 -6.26 -6.84
N TRP A 58 -6.05 -7.34 -6.13
CA TRP A 58 -5.48 -7.26 -4.78
C TRP A 58 -3.99 -6.98 -4.90
N ILE A 59 -3.53 -5.95 -4.18
CA ILE A 59 -2.09 -5.63 -4.12
C ILE A 59 -1.33 -6.64 -3.24
N PHE A 60 -2.05 -7.44 -2.44
CA PHE A 60 -1.50 -8.51 -1.61
C PHE A 60 -2.28 -9.82 -1.84
N GLY A 61 -1.63 -10.84 -2.41
CA GLY A 61 -2.26 -12.12 -2.77
C GLY A 61 -1.53 -13.39 -2.28
N GLY A 62 -0.45 -13.24 -1.50
CA GLY A 62 0.34 -14.34 -0.92
C GLY A 62 0.35 -14.32 0.62
N THR A 63 1.18 -15.17 1.25
CA THR A 63 1.39 -15.14 2.71
C THR A 63 2.04 -13.81 3.11
N LEU A 64 1.24 -12.94 3.70
CA LEU A 64 1.62 -11.58 4.09
C LEU A 64 2.79 -11.56 5.08
N THR A 65 2.92 -12.63 5.88
CA THR A 65 4.06 -12.85 6.77
C THR A 65 5.40 -12.79 6.04
N SER A 66 5.56 -13.47 4.91
CA SER A 66 6.84 -13.50 4.18
C SER A 66 7.27 -12.10 3.72
N VAL A 67 6.30 -11.31 3.23
CA VAL A 67 6.54 -9.93 2.81
C VAL A 67 6.89 -9.04 4.01
N ILE A 68 6.23 -9.23 5.15
CA ILE A 68 6.54 -8.52 6.40
C ILE A 68 7.98 -8.81 6.85
N LEU A 69 8.40 -10.07 6.88
CA LEU A 69 9.75 -10.45 7.31
C LEU A 69 10.85 -9.91 6.38
N GLU A 70 10.57 -9.88 5.07
CA GLU A 70 11.50 -9.34 4.08
C GLU A 70 11.61 -7.81 4.16
N ARG A 71 10.48 -7.12 4.39
CA ARG A 71 10.38 -5.66 4.19
C ARG A 71 10.31 -4.84 5.48
N ILE A 72 10.04 -5.44 6.62
CA ILE A 72 9.95 -4.75 7.91
C ILE A 72 11.13 -5.19 8.79
N GLU A 73 11.77 -4.21 9.41
CA GLU A 73 12.88 -4.44 10.32
C GLU A 73 12.38 -5.04 11.65
N VAL A 74 13.05 -6.09 12.15
CA VAL A 74 12.69 -6.78 13.39
C VAL A 74 12.74 -5.81 14.57
N GLY A 75 11.84 -5.96 15.54
CA GLY A 75 11.67 -5.03 16.65
C GLY A 75 10.76 -3.83 16.34
N SER A 76 10.21 -3.76 15.13
CA SER A 76 9.15 -2.79 14.80
C SER A 76 7.82 -3.15 15.48
N THR A 77 7.04 -2.13 15.79
CA THR A 77 5.63 -2.28 16.18
C THR A 77 4.76 -2.23 14.92
N ILE A 78 3.99 -3.27 14.65
CA ILE A 78 3.10 -3.38 13.50
C ILE A 78 1.67 -3.02 13.91
N TYR A 79 1.04 -2.11 13.17
CA TYR A 79 -0.41 -1.86 13.27
C TYR A 79 -1.09 -2.39 12.00
N SER A 80 -2.04 -3.32 12.15
CA SER A 80 -2.85 -3.82 11.03
C SER A 80 -4.34 -3.82 11.38
N ASP A 81 -5.19 -4.10 10.41
CA ASP A 81 -6.58 -4.44 10.67
C ASP A 81 -6.71 -5.87 11.26
N CYS A 82 -7.95 -6.32 11.51
CA CYS A 82 -8.23 -7.67 11.99
C CYS A 82 -8.35 -8.72 10.86
N TRP A 83 -7.66 -8.57 9.73
CA TRP A 83 -7.73 -9.56 8.66
C TRP A 83 -7.04 -10.88 9.04
N ARG A 84 -7.67 -12.00 8.71
CA ARG A 84 -7.27 -13.35 9.16
C ARG A 84 -5.89 -13.79 8.61
N SER A 85 -5.40 -13.16 7.55
CA SER A 85 -4.08 -13.45 6.99
C SER A 85 -2.94 -12.93 7.88
N TYR A 86 -3.19 -11.90 8.70
CA TYR A 86 -2.24 -11.44 9.72
C TYR A 86 -2.26 -12.38 10.93
N LYS A 87 -1.31 -13.32 10.94
CA LYS A 87 -1.14 -14.23 12.07
C LYS A 87 -0.31 -13.55 13.17
N ALA A 88 -1.01 -12.95 14.14
CA ALA A 88 -0.40 -12.23 15.25
C ALA A 88 0.67 -13.07 15.98
N SER A 89 0.36 -14.33 16.32
CA SER A 89 1.30 -15.22 16.99
C SER A 89 2.57 -15.53 16.19
N GLU A 90 2.46 -15.54 14.85
CA GLU A 90 3.62 -15.75 13.97
C GLU A 90 4.49 -14.49 13.92
N LEU A 91 3.89 -13.30 13.91
CA LEU A 91 4.62 -12.03 13.94
C LEU A 91 5.31 -11.81 15.29
N GLU A 92 4.62 -12.10 16.39
CA GLU A 92 5.18 -12.03 17.74
C GLU A 92 6.36 -12.99 17.92
N ALA A 93 6.24 -14.23 17.42
CA ALA A 93 7.33 -15.21 17.45
C ALA A 93 8.56 -14.78 16.64
N GLN A 94 8.40 -13.88 15.67
CA GLN A 94 9.47 -13.34 14.83
C GLN A 94 10.04 -12.01 15.37
N GLY A 95 9.60 -11.56 16.56
CA GLY A 95 10.11 -10.38 17.24
C GLY A 95 9.43 -9.07 16.84
N PHE A 96 8.19 -9.12 16.35
CA PHE A 96 7.37 -7.93 16.11
C PHE A 96 6.34 -7.77 17.22
N GLU A 97 6.13 -6.54 17.67
CA GLU A 97 4.98 -6.21 18.50
C GLU A 97 3.80 -5.92 17.58
N HIS A 98 2.67 -6.64 17.71
CA HIS A 98 1.56 -6.53 16.76
C HIS A 98 0.27 -6.05 17.42
N PHE A 99 -0.22 -4.89 16.99
CA PHE A 99 -1.54 -4.37 17.38
C PHE A 99 -2.52 -4.44 16.23
N ARG A 100 -3.76 -4.82 16.56
CA ARG A 100 -4.85 -4.98 15.59
C ARG A 100 -5.93 -3.95 15.86
N VAL A 101 -6.36 -3.27 14.80
CA VAL A 101 -7.42 -2.27 14.85
C VAL A 101 -8.70 -2.89 14.34
N ASN A 102 -9.71 -2.98 15.21
CA ASN A 102 -11.02 -3.46 14.82
C ASN A 102 -11.91 -2.32 14.32
N HIS A 103 -11.90 -2.10 13.01
CA HIS A 103 -12.67 -1.05 12.33
C HIS A 103 -14.20 -1.17 12.45
N LYS A 104 -14.73 -2.31 12.93
CA LYS A 104 -16.17 -2.44 13.23
C LYS A 104 -16.54 -1.72 14.52
N ASN A 105 -15.61 -1.68 15.47
CA ASN A 105 -15.86 -1.24 16.83
C ASN A 105 -15.28 0.15 17.08
N ASN A 106 -14.05 0.42 16.62
CA ASN A 106 -13.33 1.66 16.93
C ASN A 106 -12.47 2.17 15.76
N PHE A 107 -12.36 3.50 15.61
CA PHE A 107 -11.46 4.16 14.63
C PHE A 107 -10.02 4.33 15.13
N VAL A 108 -9.84 4.27 16.44
CA VAL A 108 -8.59 4.23 17.20
C VAL A 108 -8.84 3.21 18.30
N ASP A 109 -7.97 2.24 18.46
CA ASP A 109 -8.13 1.27 19.54
C ASP A 109 -7.98 1.96 20.90
N PRO A 110 -8.95 1.83 21.83
CA PRO A 110 -8.94 2.60 23.07
C PRO A 110 -7.91 2.11 24.10
N GLU A 111 -7.39 0.89 23.95
CA GLU A 111 -6.42 0.28 24.87
C GLU A 111 -4.99 0.50 24.39
N SER A 112 -4.72 0.25 23.11
CA SER A 112 -3.40 0.37 22.50
C SER A 112 -3.15 1.69 21.77
N GLU A 113 -4.17 2.55 21.65
CA GLU A 113 -4.16 3.75 20.79
C GLU A 113 -3.83 3.46 19.31
N ALA A 114 -3.88 2.18 18.90
CA ALA A 114 -3.50 1.77 17.57
C ALA A 114 -4.50 2.27 16.52
N HIS A 115 -3.98 2.74 15.38
CA HIS A 115 -4.82 3.20 14.26
C HIS A 115 -4.11 3.09 12.90
N THR A 116 -4.84 2.71 11.86
CA THR A 116 -4.36 2.56 10.47
C THR A 116 -4.74 3.74 9.56
N GLN A 117 -5.34 4.80 10.11
CA GLN A 117 -5.88 5.95 9.34
C GLN A 117 -4.89 6.58 8.35
N THR A 118 -3.60 6.63 8.69
CA THR A 118 -2.58 7.22 7.80
C THR A 118 -2.43 6.40 6.51
N VAL A 119 -2.41 5.06 6.62
CA VAL A 119 -2.29 4.17 5.46
C VAL A 119 -3.60 4.10 4.68
N GLU A 120 -4.75 4.12 5.36
CA GLU A 120 -6.07 4.23 4.71
C GLU A 120 -6.20 5.50 3.86
N ARG A 121 -5.80 6.66 4.41
CA ARG A 121 -5.79 7.95 3.69
C ARG A 121 -4.83 7.95 2.50
N MET A 122 -3.66 7.33 2.64
CA MET A 122 -2.72 7.15 1.54
C MET A 122 -3.36 6.33 0.41
N TRP A 123 -3.98 5.19 0.74
CA TRP A 123 -4.67 4.36 -0.24
C TRP A 123 -5.83 5.09 -0.91
N GLY A 124 -6.61 5.88 -0.15
CA GLY A 124 -7.66 6.74 -0.71
C GLY A 124 -7.13 7.72 -1.75
N SER A 125 -5.98 8.33 -1.47
CA SER A 125 -5.31 9.26 -2.41
C SER A 125 -4.82 8.55 -3.67
N ALA A 126 -4.22 7.36 -3.53
CA ALA A 126 -3.77 6.55 -4.67
C ALA A 126 -4.94 6.10 -5.56
N LYS A 127 -6.02 5.60 -4.94
CA LYS A 127 -7.26 5.20 -5.63
C LYS A 127 -7.92 6.38 -6.33
N TRP A 128 -7.97 7.55 -5.70
CA TRP A 128 -8.51 8.76 -6.31
C TRP A 128 -7.75 9.18 -7.57
N ARG A 129 -6.41 9.17 -7.51
CA ARG A 129 -5.56 9.46 -8.69
C ARG A 129 -5.83 8.45 -9.82
N ASN A 130 -5.89 7.17 -9.48
CA ASN A 130 -6.20 6.12 -10.46
C ASN A 130 -7.59 6.34 -11.10
N LYS A 131 -8.61 6.72 -10.32
CA LYS A 131 -9.94 7.04 -10.84
C LYS A 131 -9.92 8.26 -11.76
N LYS A 132 -9.19 9.33 -11.41
CA LYS A 132 -9.03 10.52 -12.26
C LYS A 132 -8.42 10.20 -13.63
N GLN A 133 -7.61 9.14 -13.70
CA GLN A 133 -6.99 8.64 -14.94
C GLN A 133 -7.84 7.58 -15.66
N ARG A 134 -9.11 7.39 -15.25
CA ARG A 134 -10.06 6.41 -15.79
C ARG A 134 -9.64 4.95 -15.58
N GLY A 135 -8.88 4.70 -14.52
CA GLY A 135 -8.34 3.39 -14.20
C GLY A 135 -7.08 3.07 -14.98
N THR A 136 -6.39 2.03 -14.53
CA THR A 136 -5.11 1.58 -15.09
C THR A 136 -5.23 0.10 -15.39
N HIS A 137 -4.65 -0.33 -16.52
CA HIS A 137 -4.56 -1.75 -16.83
C HIS A 137 -3.69 -2.46 -15.78
N ARG A 138 -4.06 -3.69 -15.40
CA ARG A 138 -3.41 -4.44 -14.31
C ARG A 138 -1.88 -4.50 -14.42
N THR A 139 -1.37 -4.65 -15.63
CA THR A 139 0.08 -4.76 -15.91
C THR A 139 0.85 -3.45 -15.69
N MET A 140 0.14 -2.32 -15.64
CA MET A 140 0.73 -1.00 -15.46
C MET A 140 0.57 -0.49 -14.02
N LEU A 141 -0.25 -1.14 -13.20
CA LEU A 141 -0.64 -0.66 -11.87
C LEU A 141 0.58 -0.39 -10.98
N ASP A 142 1.58 -1.28 -11.00
CA ASP A 142 2.79 -1.15 -10.20
C ASP A 142 3.56 0.14 -10.53
N SER A 143 3.80 0.41 -11.83
CA SER A 143 4.48 1.64 -12.25
C SER A 143 3.72 2.91 -11.85
N TYR A 144 2.39 2.86 -11.81
CA TYR A 144 1.54 3.97 -11.38
C TYR A 144 1.58 4.17 -9.87
N LEU A 145 1.63 3.08 -9.09
CA LEU A 145 1.81 3.13 -7.64
C LEU A 145 3.20 3.67 -7.28
N VAL A 146 4.23 3.23 -7.99
CA VAL A 146 5.61 3.73 -7.79
C VAL A 146 5.72 5.21 -8.15
N GLU A 147 5.13 5.64 -9.28
CA GLU A 147 5.04 7.07 -9.63
C GLU A 147 4.31 7.87 -8.54
N PHE A 148 3.21 7.33 -7.99
CA PHE A 148 2.47 7.97 -6.92
C PHE A 148 3.31 8.15 -5.65
N ILE A 149 4.02 7.11 -5.21
CA ILE A 149 4.89 7.16 -4.03
C ILE A 149 6.04 8.14 -4.27
N TRP A 150 6.71 8.05 -5.43
CA TRP A 150 7.81 8.95 -5.77
C TRP A 150 7.37 10.42 -5.71
N ARG A 151 6.21 10.77 -6.29
CA ARG A 151 5.68 12.15 -6.23
C ARG A 151 5.31 12.61 -4.82
N LYS A 152 4.97 11.68 -3.92
CA LYS A 152 4.66 12.01 -2.53
C LYS A 152 5.93 12.28 -1.72
N ASN A 153 7.03 11.59 -2.04
CA ASN A 153 8.31 11.72 -1.35
C ASN A 153 9.18 12.88 -1.88
N ASN A 154 8.89 13.42 -3.07
CA ASN A 154 9.67 14.48 -3.74
C ASN A 154 8.82 15.75 -3.93
N ARG A 155 8.01 16.10 -2.93
CA ARG A 155 7.13 17.27 -2.94
C ARG A 155 7.50 18.25 -1.86
#